data_AF-A0A397UCU8-F1
#
_entry.id   AF-A0A397UCU8-F1
#
_cell.length_a   1.000
_cell.length_b   1.000
_cell.length_c   1.000
_cell.angle_alpha   90.00
_cell.angle_beta   90.00
_cell.angle_gamma   90.00
#
_symmetry.space_group_name_H-M   'P 1'
#
loop_
_entity.id
_entity.type
_entity.pdbx_description
1 polymer ?
#
loop_
_entity_poly.entity_id
_entity_poly.type
_entity_poly.pdbx_seq_one_letter_code
_entity_poly.pdbx_strand_id
1 'polypeptide(L)'
;MKQLPAILGSLNDDTKKHILEWGDKIRTKYNSENNSDSDDDDENVSYYGDPILAIEWNEAALIQRNVQKNTILTLYIRSFRGCMPFPNTDRTQSDSLFFVVKRPGVPAQQIIYSIVYGLQRTYAQQGNVPTLGRFYTITAEKKNTFEASEVFGVFAP
;
A
#
# COMPACT_ATOMS: atom_id res chain seq x y z
N MET A 1 15.50 -16.16 1.05
CA MET A 1 14.73 -15.41 2.06
C MET A 1 14.07 -14.24 1.36
N LYS A 2 12.75 -14.04 1.47
CA LYS A 2 12.08 -12.89 0.84
C LYS A 2 12.62 -11.61 1.48
N GLN A 3 13.14 -10.70 0.67
CA GLN A 3 13.69 -9.43 1.16
C GLN A 3 12.80 -8.29 0.71
N LEU A 4 12.47 -7.40 1.65
CA LEU A 4 11.76 -6.17 1.31
C LEU A 4 12.74 -5.16 0.68
N PRO A 5 12.28 -4.37 -0.30
CA PRO A 5 13.05 -3.25 -0.84
C PRO A 5 13.56 -2.33 0.25
N ALA A 6 14.78 -1.83 0.10
CA ALA A 6 15.43 -0.96 1.08
C ALA A 6 14.60 0.32 1.39
N ILE A 7 13.85 0.82 0.41
CA ILE A 7 12.96 1.98 0.57
C ILE A 7 11.86 1.76 1.62
N LEU A 8 11.51 0.51 1.92
CA LEU A 8 10.55 0.14 2.96
C LEU A 8 11.21 -0.05 4.35
N GLY A 9 12.51 0.23 4.46
CA GLY A 9 13.30 0.01 5.67
C GLY A 9 12.82 0.83 6.87
N SER A 10 12.19 1.98 6.65
CA SER A 10 11.62 2.84 7.69
C SER A 10 10.26 2.38 8.23
N LEU A 11 9.57 1.47 7.54
CA LEU A 11 8.30 0.93 8.02
C LEU A 11 8.49 0.15 9.34
N ASN A 12 7.48 0.18 10.20
CA ASN A 12 7.50 -0.64 11.42
C ASN A 12 7.48 -2.14 11.09
N ASP A 13 7.94 -2.96 12.03
CA ASP A 13 8.12 -4.40 11.82
C ASP A 13 6.80 -5.13 11.55
N ASP A 14 5.71 -4.70 12.18
CA ASP A 14 4.38 -5.27 11.93
C ASP A 14 3.93 -5.03 10.48
N THR A 15 4.15 -3.83 9.94
CA THR A 15 3.83 -3.50 8.54
C THR A 15 4.68 -4.31 7.59
N LYS A 16 6.00 -4.42 7.86
CA LYS A 16 6.92 -5.24 7.07
C LYS A 16 6.49 -6.72 7.07
N LYS A 17 6.16 -7.27 8.23
CA LYS A 17 5.66 -8.64 8.38
C LYS A 17 4.39 -8.86 7.55
N HIS A 18 3.45 -7.94 7.62
CA HIS A 18 2.19 -8.01 6.86
C HIS A 18 2.40 -7.95 5.33
N ILE A 19 3.37 -7.16 4.85
CA ILE A 19 3.73 -7.13 3.41
C ILE A 19 4.24 -8.50 2.98
N LEU A 20 5.10 -9.15 3.78
CA LEU A 20 5.61 -10.49 3.51
C LEU A 20 4.48 -11.53 3.49
N GLU A 21 3.60 -11.51 4.49
CA GLU A 21 2.44 -12.40 4.58
C GLU A 21 1.48 -12.24 3.38
N TRP A 22 1.29 -11.02 2.90
CA TRP A 22 0.51 -10.78 1.70
C TRP A 22 1.16 -11.39 0.46
N GLY A 23 2.46 -11.19 0.27
CA GLY A 23 3.15 -11.77 -0.88
C GLY A 23 3.13 -13.30 -0.86
N ASP A 24 3.06 -13.93 0.31
CA ASP A 24 2.79 -15.37 0.41
C ASP A 24 1.37 -15.73 -0.03
N LYS A 25 0.35 -15.00 0.45
CA LYS A 25 -1.07 -15.24 0.09
C LYS A 25 -1.35 -15.08 -1.39
N ILE A 26 -0.81 -14.05 -2.02
CA ILE A 26 -0.97 -13.83 -3.47
C ILE A 26 -0.40 -14.99 -4.27
N ARG A 27 0.82 -15.43 -3.93
CA ARG A 27 1.46 -16.56 -4.61
C ARG A 27 0.61 -17.83 -4.49
N THR A 28 0.14 -18.15 -3.28
CA THR A 28 -0.73 -19.31 -3.06
C THR A 28 -1.98 -19.24 -3.92
N LYS A 29 -2.61 -18.05 -4.00
CA LYS A 29 -3.78 -17.84 -4.84
C LYS A 29 -3.48 -18.05 -6.33
N TYR A 30 -2.41 -17.45 -6.84
CA TYR A 30 -2.00 -17.58 -8.24
C TYR A 30 -1.74 -19.05 -8.63
N ASN A 31 -0.99 -19.79 -7.81
CA ASN A 31 -0.70 -21.20 -8.07
C ASN A 31 -1.98 -22.04 -8.13
N SER A 32 -2.93 -21.76 -7.22
CA SER A 32 -4.22 -22.46 -7.17
C SER A 32 -5.12 -22.15 -8.37
N GLU A 33 -5.14 -20.92 -8.86
CA GLU A 33 -6.01 -20.51 -9.98
C GLU A 33 -5.50 -21.00 -11.34
N ASN A 34 -4.18 -21.21 -11.47
CA ASN A 34 -3.56 -21.63 -12.72
C ASN A 34 -3.24 -23.13 -12.81
N ASN A 35 -3.63 -23.94 -11.80
CA ASN A 35 -3.22 -25.35 -11.68
C ASN A 35 -1.71 -25.55 -11.89
N SER A 36 -0.94 -24.55 -11.45
CA SER A 36 0.51 -24.54 -11.58
C SER A 36 1.07 -25.09 -10.27
N ASP A 37 1.33 -26.39 -10.25
CA ASP A 37 2.18 -27.03 -9.22
C ASP A 37 3.64 -26.64 -9.40
N SER A 38 3.97 -25.97 -10.50
CA SER A 38 5.34 -25.73 -10.85
C SER A 38 5.95 -24.64 -9.98
N ASP A 39 7.02 -25.05 -9.30
CA ASP A 39 8.12 -24.20 -8.87
C ASP A 39 8.86 -23.56 -10.06
N ASP A 40 8.30 -23.59 -11.28
CA ASP A 40 8.95 -23.07 -12.48
C ASP A 40 9.28 -21.60 -12.25
N ASP A 41 10.58 -21.35 -12.23
CA ASP A 41 11.24 -20.06 -12.14
C ASP A 41 11.06 -19.27 -13.45
N ASP A 42 9.84 -19.26 -13.98
CA ASP A 42 9.54 -18.43 -15.14
C ASP A 42 9.44 -16.99 -14.64
N GLU A 43 10.58 -16.28 -14.70
CA GLU A 43 10.74 -14.86 -14.34
C GLU A 43 9.73 -13.94 -15.07
N ASN A 44 9.00 -14.47 -16.07
CA ASN A 44 7.98 -13.81 -16.86
C ASN A 44 6.54 -13.97 -16.33
N VAL A 45 6.32 -14.75 -15.27
CA VAL A 45 4.99 -14.91 -14.69
C VAL A 45 4.65 -13.72 -13.78
N SER A 46 3.74 -12.86 -14.24
CA SER A 46 3.15 -11.79 -13.43
C SER A 46 2.12 -12.37 -12.46
N TYR A 47 2.52 -12.62 -11.21
CA TYR A 47 1.68 -13.31 -10.21
C TYR A 47 0.41 -12.52 -9.84
N TYR A 48 0.45 -11.19 -9.77
CA TYR A 48 -0.74 -10.33 -9.58
C TYR A 48 -0.34 -8.84 -9.69
N GLY A 49 -1.06 -8.06 -10.50
CA GLY A 49 -0.77 -6.63 -10.74
C GLY A 49 -1.52 -5.64 -9.85
N ASP A 50 -2.29 -6.12 -8.86
CA ASP A 50 -3.02 -5.26 -7.92
C ASP A 50 -2.07 -4.81 -6.77
N PRO A 51 -1.74 -3.52 -6.67
CA PRO A 51 -0.75 -3.01 -5.72
C PRO A 51 -1.27 -2.97 -4.28
N ILE A 52 -0.33 -3.08 -3.34
CA ILE A 52 -0.48 -2.60 -1.97
C ILE A 52 -0.21 -1.11 -1.92
N LEU A 53 -1.00 -0.41 -1.12
CA LEU A 53 -0.70 0.93 -0.62
C LEU A 53 -0.19 0.82 0.82
N ALA A 54 1.03 1.30 1.07
CA ALA A 54 1.60 1.41 2.41
C ALA A 54 1.82 2.88 2.79
N ILE A 55 1.65 3.19 4.07
CA ILE A 55 1.80 4.54 4.61
C ILE A 55 2.71 4.49 5.82
N GLU A 56 3.76 5.28 5.79
CA GLU A 56 4.58 5.59 6.95
C GLU A 56 4.05 6.88 7.57
N TRP A 57 3.48 6.81 8.77
CA TRP A 57 2.92 7.96 9.45
C TRP A 57 3.98 8.76 10.20
N ASN A 58 3.94 10.09 10.06
CA ASN A 58 4.69 11.00 10.91
C ASN A 58 3.80 11.47 12.07
N GLU A 59 3.81 10.73 13.18
CA GLU A 59 2.96 11.02 14.35
C GLU A 59 3.20 12.43 14.91
N ALA A 60 4.46 12.87 14.94
CA ALA A 60 4.81 14.20 15.42
C ALA A 60 4.17 15.29 14.54
N ALA A 61 4.21 15.13 13.22
CA ALA A 61 3.58 16.06 12.29
C ALA A 61 2.04 16.04 12.37
N LEU A 62 1.43 14.85 12.54
CA LEU A 62 -0.01 14.70 12.75
C LEU A 62 -0.45 15.49 14.00
N ILE A 63 0.27 15.35 15.11
CA ILE A 63 0.02 16.09 16.35
C ILE A 63 0.23 17.59 16.14
N GLN A 64 1.38 18.00 15.60
CA GLN A 64 1.72 19.41 15.39
C GLN A 64 0.70 20.14 14.51
N ARG A 65 0.20 19.46 13.47
CA ARG A 65 -0.75 20.02 12.51
C ARG A 65 -2.21 19.81 12.93
N ASN A 66 -2.45 19.22 14.10
CA ASN A 66 -3.77 18.86 14.62
C ASN A 66 -4.61 18.06 13.60
N VAL A 67 -3.96 17.11 12.90
CA VAL A 67 -4.60 16.23 11.94
C VAL A 67 -4.79 14.85 12.56
N GLN A 68 -6.05 14.42 12.65
CA GLN A 68 -6.37 13.09 13.13
C GLN A 68 -6.15 12.06 12.03
N LYS A 69 -5.26 11.08 12.29
CA LYS A 69 -5.01 9.96 11.37
C LYS A 69 -6.31 9.28 10.92
N ASN A 70 -7.24 9.05 11.85
CA ASN A 70 -8.52 8.40 11.56
C ASN A 70 -9.36 9.17 10.53
N THR A 71 -9.27 10.51 10.48
CA THR A 71 -9.96 11.33 9.48
C THR A 71 -9.39 11.06 8.09
N ILE A 72 -8.07 10.94 7.95
CA ILE A 72 -7.43 10.58 6.68
C ILE A 72 -7.91 9.20 6.23
N LEU A 73 -7.82 8.22 7.14
CA LEU A 73 -8.20 6.84 6.87
C LEU A 73 -9.63 6.71 6.40
N THR A 74 -10.57 7.33 7.10
CA THR A 74 -12.01 7.18 6.84
C THR A 74 -12.48 7.97 5.62
N LEU A 75 -11.99 9.21 5.43
CA LEU A 75 -12.48 10.08 4.37
C LEU A 75 -11.76 9.88 3.03
N TYR A 76 -10.48 9.52 3.04
CA TYR A 76 -9.65 9.52 1.82
C TYR A 76 -9.12 8.15 1.41
N ILE A 77 -9.08 7.17 2.30
CA ILE A 77 -8.48 5.86 1.98
C ILE A 77 -9.56 4.80 1.91
N ARG A 78 -10.21 4.54 3.05
CA ARG A 78 -11.24 3.49 3.19
C ARG A 78 -12.57 3.86 2.52
N SER A 79 -12.76 5.12 2.13
CA SER A 79 -13.94 5.58 1.38
C SER A 79 -13.94 5.11 -0.08
N PHE A 80 -12.76 4.81 -0.65
CA PHE A 80 -12.65 4.37 -2.03
C PHE A 80 -13.00 2.90 -2.17
N ARG A 81 -14.02 2.61 -3.00
CA ARG A 81 -14.38 1.24 -3.37
C ARG A 81 -13.20 0.56 -4.07
N GLY A 82 -12.75 -0.56 -3.52
CA GLY A 82 -11.57 -1.29 -3.99
C GLY A 82 -10.33 -1.07 -3.13
N CYS A 83 -10.35 -0.13 -2.17
CA CYS A 83 -9.32 -0.02 -1.14
C CYS A 83 -9.80 -0.72 0.14
N MET A 84 -9.06 -1.73 0.59
CA MET A 84 -9.40 -2.54 1.77
C MET A 84 -8.22 -2.54 2.76
N PRO A 85 -8.44 -2.34 4.06
CA PRO A 85 -7.36 -2.38 5.04
C PRO A 85 -6.84 -3.82 5.23
N PHE A 86 -5.58 -3.94 5.70
CA PHE A 86 -4.98 -5.22 6.07
C PHE A 86 -4.93 -5.43 7.59
N PRO A 87 -5.18 -6.64 8.12
CA PRO A 87 -5.88 -7.72 7.45
C PRO A 87 -7.33 -7.31 7.17
N ASN A 88 -7.89 -7.77 6.06
CA ASN A 88 -9.31 -7.54 5.76
C ASN A 88 -10.18 -8.57 6.50
N THR A 89 -10.13 -8.52 7.83
CA THR A 89 -10.85 -9.41 8.76
C THR A 89 -11.42 -8.59 9.91
N ASP A 90 -12.16 -9.23 10.81
CA ASP A 90 -12.71 -8.62 12.03
C ASP A 90 -11.63 -8.31 13.09
N ARG A 91 -10.35 -8.59 12.79
CA ARG A 91 -9.22 -8.25 13.66
C ARG A 91 -8.87 -6.76 13.52
N THR A 92 -8.05 -6.27 14.44
CA THR A 92 -7.50 -4.92 14.37
C THR A 92 -6.85 -4.68 13.01
N GLN A 93 -7.44 -3.75 12.26
CA GLN A 93 -7.00 -3.37 10.93
C GLN A 93 -5.85 -2.37 11.02
N SER A 94 -4.83 -2.57 10.18
CA SER A 94 -3.74 -1.63 10.00
C SER A 94 -4.26 -0.27 9.53
N ASP A 95 -3.66 0.77 10.08
CA ASP A 95 -3.76 2.14 9.61
C ASP A 95 -2.71 2.46 8.53
N SER A 96 -1.82 1.52 8.22
CA SER A 96 -0.62 1.74 7.44
C SER A 96 -0.54 0.87 6.20
N LEU A 97 -1.46 -0.09 6.03
CA LEU A 97 -1.40 -1.06 4.93
C LEU A 97 -2.79 -1.34 4.34
N PHE A 98 -2.91 -1.19 3.03
CA PHE A 98 -4.16 -1.34 2.29
C PHE A 98 -3.95 -2.10 1.00
N PHE A 99 -4.89 -2.98 0.68
CA PHE A 99 -5.02 -3.59 -0.63
C PHE A 99 -5.83 -2.71 -1.55
N VAL A 100 -5.33 -2.53 -2.77
CA VAL A 100 -6.05 -1.82 -3.80
C VAL A 100 -6.34 -2.80 -4.93
N VAL A 101 -7.61 -3.24 -5.01
CA VAL A 101 -8.07 -4.17 -6.04
C VAL A 101 -8.82 -3.44 -7.13
N LYS A 102 -8.59 -3.83 -8.38
CA LYS A 102 -9.35 -3.32 -9.52
C LYS A 102 -10.86 -3.54 -9.34
N ARG A 103 -11.65 -2.68 -9.95
CA ARG A 103 -13.12 -2.75 -10.01
C ARG A 103 -13.56 -2.82 -11.48
N PRO A 104 -14.79 -3.28 -11.77
CA PRO A 104 -15.32 -3.22 -13.13
C PRO A 104 -15.20 -1.80 -13.70
N GLY A 105 -14.42 -1.65 -14.79
CA GLY A 105 -14.17 -0.37 -15.45
C GLY A 105 -13.18 0.57 -14.74
N VAL A 106 -12.55 0.19 -13.63
CA VAL A 106 -11.60 1.05 -12.89
C VAL A 106 -10.35 0.24 -12.48
N PRO A 107 -9.17 0.52 -13.08
CA PRO A 107 -7.90 -0.09 -12.65
C PRO A 107 -7.50 0.31 -11.23
N ALA A 108 -6.77 -0.55 -10.53
CA ALA A 108 -6.29 -0.27 -9.17
C ALA A 108 -5.40 0.99 -9.10
N GLN A 109 -4.60 1.22 -10.14
CA GLN A 109 -3.76 2.42 -10.27
C GLN A 109 -4.60 3.70 -10.24
N GLN A 110 -5.78 3.70 -10.91
CA GLN A 110 -6.67 4.86 -10.91
C GLN A 110 -7.28 5.13 -9.51
N ILE A 111 -7.51 4.08 -8.72
CA ILE A 111 -7.96 4.22 -7.33
C ILE A 111 -6.86 4.89 -6.50
N ILE A 112 -5.60 4.43 -6.62
CA ILE A 112 -4.45 5.05 -5.94
C ILE A 112 -4.31 6.52 -6.34
N TYR A 113 -4.35 6.83 -7.63
CA TYR A 113 -4.28 8.22 -8.10
C TYR A 113 -5.39 9.09 -7.50
N SER A 114 -6.60 8.56 -7.37
CA SER A 114 -7.72 9.30 -6.79
C SER A 114 -7.53 9.56 -5.29
N ILE A 115 -7.01 8.56 -4.55
CA ILE A 115 -6.63 8.70 -3.14
C ILE A 115 -5.56 9.78 -2.99
N VAL A 116 -4.46 9.64 -3.75
CA VAL A 116 -3.33 10.58 -3.73
C VAL A 116 -3.78 12.00 -4.05
N TYR A 117 -4.55 12.18 -5.11
CA TYR A 117 -5.06 13.49 -5.51
C TYR A 117 -5.94 14.13 -4.41
N GLY A 118 -6.81 13.33 -3.78
CA GLY A 118 -7.63 13.79 -2.66
C GLY A 118 -6.79 14.25 -1.47
N LEU A 119 -5.77 13.47 -1.09
CA LEU A 119 -4.84 13.80 -0.02
C LEU A 119 -4.02 15.05 -0.33
N GLN A 120 -3.52 15.16 -1.56
CA GLN A 120 -2.76 16.32 -2.02
C GLN A 120 -3.55 17.60 -1.88
N ARG A 121 -4.78 17.63 -2.41
CA ARG A 121 -5.60 18.85 -2.32
C ARG A 121 -5.94 19.28 -0.90
N THR A 122 -6.02 18.33 0.03
CA THR A 122 -6.44 18.62 1.41
C THR A 122 -5.25 18.90 2.33
N TYR A 123 -4.13 18.20 2.13
CA TYR A 123 -3.05 18.15 3.11
C TYR A 123 -1.68 18.57 2.56
N ALA A 124 -1.49 18.70 1.24
CA ALA A 124 -0.27 19.31 0.71
C ALA A 124 -0.28 20.81 1.04
N GLN A 125 0.63 21.24 1.91
CA GLN A 125 0.74 22.61 2.37
C GLN A 125 2.04 23.24 1.89
N GLN A 126 1.96 24.45 1.36
CA GLN A 126 3.14 25.23 0.98
C GLN A 126 3.95 25.66 2.21
N GLY A 127 5.27 25.71 2.07
CA GLY A 127 6.21 26.12 3.13
C GLY A 127 6.90 24.95 3.82
N ASN A 128 7.69 25.24 4.85
CA ASN A 128 8.56 24.27 5.52
C ASN A 128 7.82 23.45 6.60
N VAL A 129 6.59 23.03 6.29
CA VAL A 129 5.73 22.27 7.21
C VAL A 129 6.08 20.78 7.12
N PRO A 130 6.25 20.07 8.25
CA PRO A 130 6.50 18.64 8.22
C PRO A 130 5.41 17.85 7.48
N THR A 131 5.84 16.91 6.64
CA THR A 131 4.95 15.95 5.97
C THR A 131 4.21 15.09 6.99
N LEU A 132 2.94 14.78 6.74
CA LEU A 132 2.13 13.87 7.57
C LEU A 132 2.57 12.41 7.46
N GLY A 133 3.41 12.10 6.48
CA GLY A 133 3.91 10.75 6.24
C GLY A 133 4.52 10.56 4.86
N ARG A 134 4.80 9.30 4.52
CA ARG A 134 5.27 8.87 3.20
C ARG A 134 4.36 7.78 2.68
N PHE A 135 4.15 7.78 1.37
CA PHE A 135 3.24 6.87 0.68
C PHE A 135 4.04 5.95 -0.21
N TYR A 136 3.79 4.65 -0.16
CA TYR A 136 4.45 3.67 -0.98
C TYR A 136 3.43 2.81 -1.72
N THR A 137 3.73 2.52 -2.98
CA THR A 137 3.06 1.49 -3.75
C THR A 137 3.97 0.28 -3.81
N ILE A 138 3.42 -0.90 -3.54
CA ILE A 138 4.18 -2.14 -3.49
C ILE A 138 3.50 -3.16 -4.40
N THR A 139 4.27 -3.75 -5.30
CA THR A 139 3.83 -4.82 -6.20
C THR A 139 4.69 -6.07 -5.98
N ALA A 140 4.14 -7.22 -6.36
CA ALA A 140 4.83 -8.51 -6.28
C ALA A 140 4.64 -9.24 -7.62
N GLU A 141 5.06 -8.58 -8.70
CA GLU A 141 4.88 -9.09 -10.06
C GLU A 141 5.75 -10.32 -10.31
N LYS A 142 6.91 -10.46 -9.65
CA LYS A 142 7.85 -11.57 -9.84
C LYS A 142 7.99 -12.46 -8.61
N LYS A 143 8.34 -13.73 -8.82
CA LYS A 143 8.54 -14.72 -7.75
C LYS A 143 9.57 -14.19 -6.74
N ASN A 144 9.18 -14.19 -5.47
CA ASN A 144 10.03 -13.78 -4.33
C ASN A 144 10.60 -12.34 -4.40
N THR A 145 10.07 -11.49 -5.29
CA THR A 145 10.53 -10.12 -5.46
C THR A 145 9.38 -9.16 -5.19
N PHE A 146 9.61 -8.21 -4.29
CA PHE A 146 8.73 -7.06 -4.12
C PHE A 146 9.37 -5.87 -4.83
N GLU A 147 8.56 -5.12 -5.56
CA GLU A 147 8.94 -3.82 -6.08
C GLU A 147 8.18 -2.76 -5.28
N ALA A 148 8.87 -1.70 -4.88
CA ALA A 148 8.27 -0.64 -4.09
C ALA A 148 8.72 0.72 -4.62
N SER A 149 7.74 1.61 -4.78
CA SER A 149 7.97 2.99 -5.21
C SER A 149 7.29 3.95 -4.24
N GLU A 150 7.99 4.99 -3.82
CA GLU A 150 7.39 6.09 -3.08
C GLU A 150 6.58 6.98 -4.02
N VAL A 151 5.39 7.37 -3.57
CA VAL A 151 4.57 8.39 -4.21
C VAL A 151 4.89 9.72 -3.54
N PHE A 152 5.60 10.58 -4.26
CA PHE A 152 6.02 11.88 -3.75
C PHE A 152 4.88 12.89 -3.73
N GLY A 153 5.04 13.91 -2.87
CA GLY A 153 4.15 15.06 -2.83
C GLY A 153 2.74 14.77 -2.32
N VAL A 154 2.48 13.64 -1.64
CA VAL A 154 1.13 13.31 -1.15
C VAL A 154 0.67 14.24 -0.03
N PHE A 155 1.58 14.57 0.90
CA PHE A 155 1.32 15.42 2.06
C PHE A 155 2.21 16.68 2.14
N ALA A 156 3.13 16.82 1.18
CA ALA A 156 4.02 17.96 1.02
C ALA A 156 3.93 18.46 -0.43
N PRO A 157 4.31 19.70 -0.73
CA PRO A 157 4.40 20.20 -2.11
C PRO A 157 5.44 19.46 -2.94
#